data_AF-A0A3M2BBN7-F1
#
_entry.id   AF-A0A3M2BBN7-F1
#
_cell.length_a   1.000
_cell.length_b   1.000
_cell.length_c   1.000
_cell.angle_alpha   90.00
_cell.angle_beta   90.00
_cell.angle_gamma   90.00
#
_symmetry.space_group_name_H-M   'P 1'
#
loop_
_entity.id
_entity.type
_entity.pdbx_description
1 polymer ?
#
loop_
_entity_poly.entity_id
_entity_poly.type
_entity_poly.pdbx_seq_one_letter_code
_entity_poly.pdbx_strand_id
1 'polypeptide(L)'
;VGLAAGGVGAVLFAVAGVAFFRAQHGDLLPLVGRGLDRFARGARWEHSLSEARTDLVEAWREWGAVVAAFAWRLAFRTALVVEVWIALRVMGVEAALLQVLVLEWLGQAFRAAAFVIPGGLGAQEGGFALVASLVGLPPAVGLAASLAKRVREVVVGVPALVIGQALVGPARSFRP
;
A
#
# COMPACT_ATOMS: atom_id res chain seq x y z
N VAL A 1 -1.41 2.83 30.23
CA VAL A 1 -1.66 2.33 28.86
C VAL A 1 -0.93 3.12 27.77
N GLY A 2 -0.62 4.42 27.94
CA GLY A 2 -0.02 5.27 26.88
C GLY A 2 1.45 5.02 26.51
N LEU A 3 2.31 4.55 27.42
CA LEU A 3 3.75 4.34 27.13
C LEU A 3 4.07 2.99 26.49
N ALA A 4 3.31 1.94 26.83
CA ALA A 4 3.49 0.61 26.26
C ALA A 4 3.05 0.56 24.78
N ALA A 5 1.99 1.28 24.41
CA ALA A 5 1.50 1.36 23.04
C ALA A 5 2.47 2.11 22.10
N GLY A 6 3.12 3.17 22.59
CA GLY A 6 4.16 3.88 21.85
C GLY A 6 5.43 3.05 21.65
N GLY A 7 5.83 2.27 22.68
CA GLY A 7 6.98 1.37 22.60
C GLY A 7 6.78 0.25 21.57
N VAL A 8 5.60 -0.37 21.54
CA VAL A 8 5.27 -1.42 20.56
C VAL A 8 5.25 -0.85 19.14
N GLY A 9 4.66 0.34 18.94
CA GLY A 9 4.64 1.01 17.63
C GLY A 9 6.04 1.34 17.10
N ALA A 10 6.93 1.85 17.96
CA ALA A 10 8.31 2.16 17.60
C ALA A 10 9.13 0.89 17.29
N VAL A 11 8.93 -0.19 18.06
CA VAL A 11 9.58 -1.48 17.81
C VAL A 11 9.09 -2.09 16.50
N LEU A 12 7.79 -2.07 16.23
CA LEU A 12 7.24 -2.57 14.96
C LEU A 12 7.72 -1.74 13.76
N PHE A 13 7.80 -0.42 13.90
CA PHE A 13 8.36 0.46 12.86
C PHE A 13 9.85 0.18 12.61
N ALA A 14 10.64 0.01 13.67
CA ALA A 14 12.05 -0.33 13.57
C ALA A 14 12.26 -1.72 12.95
N VAL A 15 11.48 -2.72 13.36
CA VAL A 15 11.52 -4.08 12.80
C VAL A 15 11.12 -4.08 11.33
N ALA A 16 10.04 -3.37 10.97
CA ALA A 16 9.62 -3.24 9.58
C ALA A 16 10.67 -2.50 8.73
N GLY A 17 11.28 -1.44 9.26
CA GLY A 17 12.37 -0.71 8.62
C GLY A 17 13.61 -1.57 8.39
N VAL A 18 14.01 -2.37 9.38
CA VAL A 18 15.16 -3.30 9.27
C VAL A 18 14.83 -4.45 8.32
N ALA A 19 13.62 -5.00 8.37
CA ALA A 19 13.18 -6.05 7.45
C ALA A 19 13.13 -5.54 6.01
N PHE A 20 12.63 -4.32 5.78
CA PHE A 20 12.62 -3.67 4.49
C PHE A 20 14.04 -3.35 3.98
N PHE A 21 14.91 -2.83 4.85
CA PHE A 21 16.31 -2.58 4.54
C PHE A 21 17.04 -3.88 4.15
N ARG A 22 16.78 -4.98 4.88
CA ARG A 22 17.31 -6.31 4.55
C ARG A 22 16.71 -6.92 3.30
N ALA A 23 15.43 -6.67 3.01
CA ALA A 23 14.79 -7.09 1.77
C ALA A 23 15.33 -6.30 0.56
N GLN A 24 15.72 -5.03 0.74
CA GLN A 24 16.42 -4.25 -0.27
C GLN A 24 17.88 -4.68 -0.49
N HIS A 25 18.58 -5.10 0.57
CA HIS A 25 20.01 -5.44 0.52
C HIS A 25 20.32 -6.95 0.51
N GLY A 26 19.31 -7.84 0.47
CA GLY A 26 19.47 -9.29 0.50
C GLY A 26 18.76 -9.99 -0.67
N ASP A 27 19.26 -11.17 -1.03
CA ASP A 27 18.95 -12.03 -2.19
C ASP A 27 17.49 -12.53 -2.33
N LEU A 28 16.49 -11.69 -2.08
CA LEU A 28 15.07 -11.96 -2.36
C LEU A 28 14.70 -11.62 -3.81
N LEU A 29 15.50 -10.77 -4.46
CA LEU A 29 15.38 -10.41 -5.88
C LEU A 29 15.40 -11.62 -6.84
N PRO A 30 16.21 -12.69 -6.63
CA PRO A 30 16.20 -13.88 -7.49
C PRO A 30 15.00 -14.81 -7.24
N LEU A 31 14.42 -14.83 -6.03
CA LEU A 31 13.25 -15.67 -5.72
C LEU A 31 11.98 -15.07 -6.33
N VAL A 32 11.84 -13.74 -6.23
CA VAL A 32 10.81 -12.94 -6.90
C VAL A 32 11.04 -12.93 -8.40
N GLY A 33 12.29 -12.80 -8.86
CA GLY A 33 12.70 -12.89 -10.27
C GLY A 33 12.35 -14.24 -10.90
N ARG A 34 12.52 -15.37 -10.21
CA ARG A 34 12.10 -16.70 -10.71
C ARG A 34 10.59 -16.86 -10.83
N GLY A 35 9.82 -16.21 -9.95
CA GLY A 35 8.36 -16.15 -10.03
C GLY A 35 7.88 -15.23 -11.15
N LEU A 36 8.51 -14.06 -11.29
CA LEU A 36 8.27 -13.09 -12.34
C LEU A 36 8.68 -13.63 -13.72
N ASP A 37 9.82 -14.31 -13.88
CA ASP A 37 10.24 -14.92 -15.14
C ASP A 37 9.27 -16.00 -15.61
N ARG A 38 8.62 -16.70 -14.68
CA ARG A 38 7.55 -17.66 -15.01
C ARG A 38 6.30 -16.96 -15.53
N PHE A 39 6.08 -15.71 -15.14
CA PHE A 39 4.95 -14.86 -15.54
C PHE A 39 5.26 -13.98 -16.76
N ALA A 40 6.50 -13.50 -16.89
CA ALA A 40 7.02 -12.58 -17.90
C ALA A 40 7.38 -13.29 -19.21
N ARG A 41 7.58 -14.62 -19.21
CA ARG A 41 7.63 -15.40 -20.45
C ARG A 41 6.35 -15.27 -21.31
N GLY A 42 5.26 -14.71 -20.76
CA GLY A 42 4.05 -14.33 -21.51
C GLY A 42 3.91 -12.83 -21.85
N ALA A 43 4.72 -11.94 -21.29
CA ALA A 43 4.54 -10.49 -21.43
C ALA A 43 5.91 -9.78 -21.59
N ARG A 44 6.08 -9.06 -22.70
CA ARG A 44 7.31 -8.38 -23.16
C ARG A 44 7.73 -7.25 -22.21
N TRP A 45 8.26 -7.58 -21.03
CA TRP A 45 8.60 -6.61 -19.97
C TRP A 45 10.06 -6.13 -19.98
N GLU A 46 10.92 -6.67 -20.85
CA GLU A 46 12.35 -6.33 -20.89
C GLU A 46 12.62 -4.85 -21.19
N HIS A 47 11.73 -4.18 -21.94
CA HIS A 47 11.91 -2.77 -22.31
C HIS A 47 11.55 -1.77 -21.20
N SER A 48 10.67 -2.14 -20.25
CA SER A 48 10.16 -1.23 -19.21
C SER A 48 11.16 -1.04 -18.05
N LEU A 49 12.06 -1.99 -17.83
CA LEU A 49 13.03 -1.96 -16.74
C LEU A 49 14.25 -1.07 -17.03
N SER A 50 14.62 -0.86 -18.31
CA SER A 50 15.72 0.04 -18.67
C SER A 50 15.31 1.52 -18.61
N GLU A 51 14.08 1.85 -19.01
CA GLU A 51 13.54 3.22 -18.96
C GLU A 51 13.33 3.70 -17.50
N ALA A 52 12.83 2.82 -16.62
CA ALA A 52 12.67 3.13 -15.21
C ALA A 52 13.98 3.48 -14.50
N ARG A 53 15.13 2.97 -14.98
CA ARG A 53 16.45 3.26 -14.40
C ARG A 53 16.95 4.67 -14.78
N THR A 54 16.65 5.14 -16.00
CA THR A 54 17.03 6.49 -16.46
C THR A 54 16.18 7.58 -15.82
N ASP A 55 14.88 7.36 -15.67
CA ASP A 55 13.96 8.31 -15.03
C ASP A 55 14.30 8.52 -13.55
N LEU A 56 14.79 7.47 -12.87
CA LEU A 56 15.25 7.55 -11.50
C LEU A 56 16.52 8.40 -11.34
N VAL A 57 17.30 8.66 -12.38
CA VAL A 57 18.48 9.54 -12.27
C VAL A 57 18.09 11.00 -12.49
N GLU A 58 17.11 11.26 -13.36
CA GLU A 58 16.61 12.61 -13.62
C GLU A 58 15.69 13.13 -12.50
N ALA A 59 14.89 12.26 -11.88
CA ALA A 59 14.04 12.62 -10.74
C ALA A 59 14.83 13.14 -9.51
N TRP A 60 16.12 12.79 -9.37
CA TRP A 60 16.97 13.27 -8.28
C TRP A 60 17.51 14.69 -8.49
N ARG A 61 17.26 15.32 -9.65
CA ARG A 61 17.66 16.72 -9.90
C ARG A 61 16.74 17.75 -9.24
N GLU A 62 15.53 17.34 -8.83
CA GLU A 62 14.54 18.21 -8.18
C GLU A 62 14.12 17.66 -6.81
N TRP A 63 15.07 17.61 -5.86
CA TRP A 63 14.79 17.21 -4.48
C TRP A 63 13.57 17.90 -3.86
N GLY A 64 13.30 19.15 -4.25
CA GLY A 64 12.10 19.89 -3.83
C GLY A 64 10.80 19.24 -4.29
N ALA A 65 10.73 18.78 -5.55
CA ALA A 65 9.55 18.12 -6.10
C ALA A 65 9.31 16.75 -5.44
N VAL A 66 10.37 15.98 -5.20
CA VAL A 66 10.29 14.68 -4.51
C VAL A 66 9.78 14.85 -3.08
N VAL A 67 10.34 15.81 -2.33
CA VAL A 67 9.91 16.09 -0.95
C VAL A 67 8.48 16.61 -0.92
N ALA A 68 8.09 17.50 -1.83
CA ALA A 68 6.73 18.01 -1.93
C ALA A 68 5.73 16.90 -2.25
N ALA A 69 6.05 16.02 -3.21
CA ALA A 69 5.22 14.86 -3.54
C ALA A 69 5.08 13.89 -2.37
N PHE A 70 6.17 13.64 -1.63
CA PHE A 70 6.15 12.81 -0.43
C PHE A 70 5.28 13.44 0.68
N ALA A 71 5.47 14.73 0.96
CA ALA A 71 4.69 15.46 1.95
C ALA A 71 3.20 15.50 1.59
N TRP A 72 2.89 15.75 0.32
CA TRP A 72 1.51 15.73 -0.19
C TRP A 72 0.89 14.35 -0.02
N ARG A 73 1.62 13.30 -0.42
CA ARG A 73 1.20 11.91 -0.26
C ARG A 73 0.94 11.59 1.21
N LEU A 74 1.81 12.02 2.11
CA LEU A 74 1.69 11.78 3.55
C LEU A 74 0.49 12.51 4.15
N ALA A 75 0.29 13.77 3.78
CA ALA A 75 -0.84 14.59 4.22
C ALA A 75 -2.18 13.96 3.77
N PHE A 76 -2.29 13.61 2.49
CA PHE A 76 -3.47 12.94 1.94
C PHE A 76 -3.75 11.60 2.65
N ARG A 77 -2.70 10.80 2.88
CA ARG A 77 -2.84 9.52 3.59
C ARG A 77 -3.28 9.69 5.03
N THR A 78 -2.81 10.73 5.72
CA THR A 78 -3.21 11.02 7.10
C THR A 78 -4.66 11.53 7.16
N ALA A 79 -5.07 12.36 6.21
CA ALA A 79 -6.47 12.80 6.09
C ALA A 79 -7.42 11.60 5.90
N LEU A 80 -7.00 10.60 5.11
CA LEU A 80 -7.73 9.36 4.90
C LEU A 80 -7.91 8.50 6.18
N VAL A 81 -7.06 8.66 7.19
CA VAL A 81 -7.24 7.97 8.48
C VAL A 81 -8.51 8.45 9.16
N VAL A 82 -8.77 9.76 9.09
CA VAL A 82 -9.99 10.37 9.67
C VAL A 82 -11.23 9.82 8.99
N GLU A 83 -11.21 9.64 7.67
CA GLU A 83 -12.30 9.03 6.92
C GLU A 83 -12.59 7.59 7.41
N VAL A 84 -11.55 6.76 7.56
CA VAL A 84 -11.69 5.38 8.08
C VAL A 84 -12.20 5.38 9.51
N TRP A 85 -11.71 6.30 10.35
CA TRP A 85 -12.16 6.45 11.73
C TRP A 85 -13.65 6.81 11.78
N ILE A 86 -14.12 7.76 10.97
CA ILE A 86 -15.54 8.11 10.85
C ILE A 86 -16.35 6.91 10.35
N ALA A 87 -15.88 6.19 9.33
CA ALA A 87 -16.56 5.01 8.81
C ALA A 87 -16.74 3.94 9.90
N LEU A 88 -15.70 3.67 10.69
CA LEU A 88 -15.78 2.74 11.82
C LEU A 88 -16.76 3.22 12.90
N ARG A 89 -16.79 4.52 13.21
CA ARG A 89 -17.77 5.10 14.13
C ARG A 89 -19.20 4.92 13.64
N VAL A 90 -19.45 5.14 12.35
CA VAL A 90 -20.76 4.93 11.71
C VAL A 90 -21.17 3.45 11.76
N MET A 91 -20.21 2.53 11.66
CA MET A 91 -20.42 1.09 11.85
C MET A 91 -20.62 0.67 13.32
N GLY A 92 -20.67 1.61 14.27
CA GLY A 92 -20.84 1.34 15.69
C GLY A 92 -19.58 0.88 16.41
N VAL A 93 -18.40 1.04 15.80
CA VAL A 93 -17.12 0.65 16.39
C VAL A 93 -16.48 1.85 17.11
N GLU A 94 -16.30 1.73 18.42
CA GLU A 94 -15.60 2.71 19.24
C GLU A 94 -14.08 2.50 19.20
N ALA A 95 -13.45 2.88 18.11
CA ALA A 95 -11.99 2.89 18.00
C ALA A 95 -11.42 4.28 18.34
N ALA A 96 -10.35 4.34 19.12
CA ALA A 96 -9.60 5.57 19.32
C ALA A 96 -8.88 5.97 18.02
N LEU A 97 -8.76 7.29 17.75
CA LEU A 97 -8.11 7.79 16.54
C LEU A 97 -6.68 7.25 16.41
N LEU A 98 -5.95 7.13 17.52
CA LEU A 98 -4.60 6.55 17.55
C LEU A 98 -4.59 5.08 17.12
N GLN A 99 -5.59 4.28 17.51
CA GLN A 99 -5.66 2.87 17.10
C GLN A 99 -5.88 2.75 15.60
N VAL A 100 -6.74 3.60 15.01
CA VAL A 100 -6.98 3.63 13.56
C VAL A 100 -5.76 4.15 12.80
N LEU A 101 -5.03 5.12 13.38
CA LEU A 101 -3.77 5.58 12.83
C LEU A 101 -2.73 4.45 12.79
N VAL A 102 -2.51 3.74 13.91
CA VAL A 102 -1.57 2.60 13.93
C VAL A 102 -2.00 1.51 12.96
N LEU A 103 -3.30 1.21 12.91
CA LEU A 103 -3.90 0.27 11.96
C LEU A 103 -3.57 0.65 10.51
N GLU A 104 -3.67 1.93 10.17
CA GLU A 104 -3.41 2.41 8.83
C GLU A 104 -1.93 2.31 8.44
N TRP A 105 -1.04 2.77 9.31
CA TRP A 105 0.38 2.84 9.00
C TRP A 105 1.00 1.45 8.92
N LEU A 106 0.67 0.54 9.84
CA LEU A 106 1.10 -0.85 9.77
C LEU A 106 0.38 -1.61 8.64
N GLY A 107 -0.90 -1.35 8.41
CA GLY A 107 -1.65 -1.91 7.28
C GLY A 107 -1.01 -1.58 5.94
N GLN A 108 -0.44 -0.38 5.78
CA GLN A 108 0.35 -0.02 4.60
C GLN A 108 1.65 -0.81 4.48
N ALA A 109 2.34 -1.09 5.59
CA ALA A 109 3.52 -1.95 5.58
C ALA A 109 3.16 -3.38 5.11
N PHE A 110 2.03 -3.93 5.57
CA PHE A 110 1.52 -5.21 5.07
C PHE A 110 1.15 -5.15 3.58
N ARG A 111 0.53 -4.06 3.12
CA ARG A 111 0.25 -3.85 1.69
C ARG A 111 1.54 -3.80 0.86
N ALA A 112 2.60 -3.16 1.38
CA ALA A 112 3.91 -3.12 0.74
C ALA A 112 4.59 -4.49 0.74
N ALA A 113 4.53 -5.24 1.85
CA ALA A 113 5.04 -6.60 1.93
C ALA A 113 4.29 -7.55 0.97
N ALA A 114 3.01 -7.27 0.71
CA ALA A 114 2.18 -8.01 -0.24
C ALA A 114 2.43 -7.64 -1.72
N PHE A 115 3.49 -6.90 -2.07
CA PHE A 115 3.73 -6.48 -3.47
C PHE A 115 3.84 -7.66 -4.46
N VAL A 116 4.30 -8.82 -3.98
CA VAL A 116 4.41 -10.05 -4.78
C VAL A 116 3.03 -10.65 -5.09
N ILE A 117 2.00 -10.30 -4.31
CA ILE A 117 0.65 -10.86 -4.40
C ILE A 117 -0.21 -9.93 -5.27
N PRO A 118 -0.63 -10.36 -6.48
CA PRO A 118 -1.51 -9.57 -7.33
C PRO A 118 -2.81 -9.25 -6.58
N GLY A 119 -3.13 -7.97 -6.44
CA GLY A 119 -4.32 -7.49 -5.71
C GLY A 119 -4.24 -7.59 -4.18
N GLY A 120 -3.16 -8.15 -3.61
CA GLY A 120 -2.91 -8.24 -2.17
C GLY A 120 -4.03 -8.90 -1.35
N LEU A 121 -4.89 -9.70 -2.00
CA LEU A 121 -6.02 -10.40 -1.40
C LEU A 121 -5.53 -11.41 -0.36
N GLY A 122 -6.22 -11.52 0.77
CA GLY A 122 -5.81 -12.34 1.92
C GLY A 122 -4.70 -11.71 2.76
N ALA A 123 -3.59 -11.27 2.16
CA ALA A 123 -2.47 -10.68 2.90
C ALA A 123 -2.83 -9.32 3.53
N GLN A 124 -3.59 -8.48 2.83
CA GLN A 124 -4.05 -7.22 3.41
C GLN A 124 -5.13 -7.42 4.47
N GLU A 125 -6.15 -8.24 4.20
CA GLU A 125 -7.21 -8.53 5.17
C GLU A 125 -6.64 -9.13 6.45
N GLY A 126 -5.73 -10.12 6.30
CA GLY A 126 -5.02 -10.73 7.40
C GLY A 126 -4.10 -9.75 8.13
N GLY A 127 -3.37 -8.89 7.40
CA GLY A 127 -2.52 -7.86 7.99
C GLY A 127 -3.31 -6.86 8.85
N PHE A 128 -4.44 -6.36 8.34
CA PHE A 128 -5.31 -5.47 9.12
C PHE A 128 -5.93 -6.17 10.33
N ALA A 129 -6.37 -7.42 10.21
CA ALA A 129 -6.91 -8.21 11.32
C ALA A 129 -5.88 -8.45 12.44
N LEU A 130 -4.63 -8.76 12.04
CA LEU A 130 -3.50 -8.92 12.96
C LEU A 130 -3.19 -7.60 13.68
N VAL A 131 -3.06 -6.50 12.94
CA VAL A 131 -2.76 -5.20 13.55
C VAL A 131 -3.89 -4.74 14.48
N ALA A 132 -5.15 -4.95 14.12
CA ALA A 132 -6.28 -4.67 15.01
C ALA A 132 -6.10 -5.38 16.36
N SER A 133 -5.72 -6.65 16.33
CA SER A 133 -5.46 -7.44 17.54
C SER A 133 -4.28 -6.87 18.35
N LEU A 134 -3.22 -6.42 17.69
CA LEU A 134 -2.05 -5.80 18.34
C LEU A 134 -2.38 -4.48 19.05
N VAL A 135 -3.37 -3.74 18.58
CA VAL A 135 -3.80 -2.46 19.19
C VAL A 135 -4.99 -2.61 20.14
N GLY A 136 -5.36 -3.85 20.48
CA GLY A 136 -6.45 -4.16 21.41
C GLY A 136 -7.86 -4.06 20.81
N LEU A 137 -7.99 -4.09 19.49
CA LEU A 137 -9.26 -4.14 18.79
C LEU A 137 -9.58 -5.58 18.35
N PRO A 138 -10.87 -5.96 18.26
CA PRO A 138 -11.26 -7.23 17.66
C PRO A 138 -10.72 -7.36 16.22
N PRO A 139 -10.25 -8.55 15.78
CA PRO A 139 -9.77 -8.76 14.41
C PRO A 139 -10.82 -8.38 13.35
N ALA A 140 -12.10 -8.55 13.67
CA ALA A 140 -13.23 -8.17 12.83
C ALA A 140 -13.24 -6.67 12.49
N VAL A 141 -12.75 -5.80 13.39
CA VAL A 141 -12.60 -4.36 13.13
C VAL A 141 -11.53 -4.09 12.08
N GLY A 142 -10.40 -4.81 12.15
CA GLY A 142 -9.35 -4.75 11.13
C GLY A 142 -9.88 -5.19 9.76
N LEU A 143 -10.63 -6.29 9.72
CA LEU A 143 -11.29 -6.75 8.49
C LEU A 143 -12.28 -5.72 7.95
N ALA A 144 -13.15 -5.16 8.80
CA ALA A 144 -14.11 -4.13 8.42
C ALA A 144 -13.40 -2.90 7.82
N ALA A 145 -12.33 -2.43 8.46
CA ALA A 145 -11.52 -1.32 7.94
C ALA A 145 -10.90 -1.67 6.57
N SER A 146 -10.36 -2.88 6.41
CA SER A 146 -9.77 -3.33 5.13
C SER A 146 -10.79 -3.36 3.99
N LEU A 147 -12.00 -3.85 4.27
CA LEU A 147 -13.10 -3.94 3.30
C LEU A 147 -13.66 -2.57 2.94
N ALA A 148 -13.89 -1.70 3.92
CA ALA A 148 -14.35 -0.33 3.68
C ALA A 148 -13.40 0.41 2.72
N LYS A 149 -12.09 0.21 2.88
CA LYS A 149 -11.07 0.80 2.00
C LYS A 149 -11.12 0.21 0.59
N ARG A 150 -11.30 -1.11 0.45
CA ARG A 150 -11.47 -1.76 -0.87
C ARG A 150 -12.68 -1.21 -1.60
N VAL A 151 -13.82 -1.08 -0.91
CA VAL A 151 -15.04 -0.51 -1.50
C VAL A 151 -14.76 0.89 -2.04
N ARG A 152 -14.12 1.76 -1.24
CA ARG A 152 -13.74 3.09 -1.70
C ARG A 152 -12.79 3.06 -2.90
N GLU A 153 -11.77 2.21 -2.87
CA GLU A 153 -10.82 2.05 -3.99
C GLU A 153 -11.55 1.64 -5.28
N VAL A 154 -12.54 0.76 -5.21
CA VAL A 154 -13.37 0.34 -6.34
C VAL A 154 -14.30 1.47 -6.80
N VAL A 155 -15.00 2.11 -5.87
CA VAL A 155 -15.95 3.21 -6.15
C VAL A 155 -15.26 4.39 -6.85
N VAL A 156 -14.01 4.68 -6.50
CA VAL A 156 -13.23 5.74 -7.15
C VAL A 156 -12.49 5.24 -8.40
N GLY A 157 -11.93 4.04 -8.33
CA GLY A 157 -11.09 3.48 -9.39
C GLY A 157 -11.86 3.09 -10.65
N VAL A 158 -13.04 2.48 -10.50
CA VAL A 158 -13.83 2.03 -11.65
C VAL A 158 -14.29 3.19 -12.53
N PRO A 159 -14.90 4.28 -12.01
CA PRO A 159 -15.26 5.43 -12.82
C PRO A 159 -14.05 6.09 -13.48
N ALA A 160 -12.93 6.24 -12.75
CA ALA A 160 -11.71 6.79 -13.31
C ALA A 160 -11.20 5.97 -14.51
N LEU A 161 -11.25 4.64 -14.42
CA LEU A 161 -10.90 3.75 -15.53
C LEU A 161 -11.87 3.89 -16.70
N VAL A 162 -13.18 3.92 -16.44
CA VAL A 162 -14.20 4.08 -17.49
C VAL A 162 -14.02 5.40 -18.24
N ILE A 163 -13.83 6.50 -17.51
CA ILE A 163 -13.59 7.83 -18.10
C ILE A 163 -12.26 7.82 -18.87
N GLY A 164 -11.21 7.24 -18.31
CA GLY A 164 -9.91 7.11 -18.98
C GLY A 164 -10.02 6.37 -20.32
N GLN A 165 -10.75 5.25 -20.37
CA GLN A 165 -10.98 4.49 -21.60
C GLN A 165 -11.81 5.30 -22.62
N ALA A 166 -12.81 6.05 -22.15
CA ALA A 166 -13.62 6.90 -23.02
C ALA A 166 -12.82 8.06 -23.63
N LEU A 167 -11.86 8.62 -22.89
CA LEU A 167 -11.00 9.72 -23.35
C LEU A 167 -9.86 9.25 -24.27
N VAL A 168 -9.27 8.08 -24.00
CA VAL A 168 -8.14 7.55 -24.78
C VAL A 168 -8.58 6.93 -26.11
N GLY A 169 -9.87 6.58 -26.26
CA GLY A 169 -10.42 5.95 -27.46
C GLY A 169 -9.95 4.48 -27.64
N PRO A 170 -10.65 3.66 -28.45
CA PRO A 170 -10.31 2.25 -28.61
C PRO A 170 -8.88 2.12 -29.13
N ALA A 171 -8.07 1.35 -28.40
CA ALA A 171 -6.67 1.10 -28.68
C ALA A 171 -6.46 0.83 -30.17
N ARG A 172 -5.73 1.72 -30.84
CA ARG A 172 -5.25 1.46 -32.21
C ARG A 172 -4.48 0.16 -32.13
N SER A 173 -4.98 -0.86 -32.83
CA SER A 173 -4.36 -2.17 -32.90
C SER A 173 -2.89 -1.98 -33.25
N PHE A 174 -2.01 -2.29 -32.29
CA PHE A 174 -0.58 -2.34 -32.52
C PHE A 174 -0.37 -3.50 -33.49
N ARG A 175 -0.32 -3.19 -34.79
CA ARG A 175 0.01 -4.17 -35.83
C ARG A 175 1.52 -4.43 -35.70
N PRO A 176 1.92 -5.71 -35.62
CA PRO A 176 3.33 -6.09 -35.51
C PRO A 176 4.14 -5.65 -36.73
#